data_AF-A0A7X6LPU0-F1
#
_entry.id   AF-A0A7X6LPU0-F1
#
_cell.length_a   1.000
_cell.length_b   1.000
_cell.length_c   1.000
_cell.angle_alpha   90.00
_cell.angle_beta   90.00
_cell.angle_gamma   90.00
#
_symmetry.space_group_name_H-M   'P 1'
#
loop_
_entity.id
_entity.type
_entity.pdbx_description
1 polymer ?
#
loop_
_entity_poly.entity_id
_entity_poly.type
_entity_poly.pdbx_seq_one_letter_code
_entity_poly.pdbx_strand_id
1 'polypeptide(L)'
;MAKREFKSTDHLNPEAVAAFVDGELSDSAFHRAAKHLAACDECRAEVDCQRKAANRLRVVGDSDVHAPASLVERLAGLCADEPGSDATGGSDVSGDRFSAPRGRLGRLGSALHSSVQSSLGALKRRGE
;
A
#
# COMPACT_ATOMS: atom_id res chain seq x y z
N MET A 1 -12.93 2.56 -32.99
CA MET A 1 -11.49 2.42 -32.69
C MET A 1 -11.18 0.94 -32.67
N ALA A 2 -10.28 0.45 -33.52
CA ALA A 2 -9.92 -0.96 -33.56
C ALA A 2 -9.16 -1.35 -32.27
N LYS A 3 -9.56 -2.46 -31.65
CA LYS A 3 -8.90 -2.98 -30.44
C LYS A 3 -7.52 -3.48 -30.84
N ARG A 4 -6.47 -2.87 -30.29
CA ARG A 4 -5.09 -3.31 -30.52
C ARG A 4 -4.94 -4.67 -29.85
N GLU A 5 -4.64 -5.70 -30.62
CA GLU A 5 -4.33 -7.03 -30.09
C GLU A 5 -2.89 -7.01 -29.55
N PHE A 6 -2.75 -7.20 -28.24
CA PHE A 6 -1.46 -7.30 -27.57
C PHE A 6 -1.05 -8.77 -27.50
N LYS A 7 0.20 -9.09 -27.82
CA LYS A 7 0.74 -10.46 -27.68
C LYS A 7 1.13 -10.71 -26.23
N SER A 8 1.23 -11.97 -25.78
CA SER A 8 1.59 -12.32 -24.39
C SER A 8 2.92 -11.74 -23.89
N THR A 9 3.83 -11.34 -24.77
CA THR A 9 5.08 -10.64 -24.43
C THR A 9 4.93 -9.13 -24.31
N ASP A 10 3.79 -8.59 -24.73
CA ASP A 10 3.44 -7.17 -24.77
C ASP A 10 2.58 -6.78 -23.55
N HIS A 11 2.05 -7.78 -22.83
CA HIS A 11 1.30 -7.64 -21.58
C HIS A 11 2.24 -7.53 -20.37
N LEU A 12 1.71 -7.04 -19.26
CA LEU A 12 2.43 -7.04 -17.99
C LEU A 12 2.73 -8.49 -17.56
N ASN A 13 3.93 -8.71 -17.03
CA ASN A 13 4.26 -9.98 -16.38
C ASN A 13 3.31 -10.19 -15.18
N PRO A 14 2.78 -11.41 -14.93
CA PRO A 14 1.95 -11.69 -13.75
C PRO A 14 2.56 -11.20 -12.42
N GLU A 15 3.89 -11.28 -12.27
CA GLU A 15 4.60 -10.74 -11.09
C GLU A 15 4.48 -9.21 -11.00
N ALA A 16 4.52 -8.51 -12.13
CA ALA A 16 4.34 -7.07 -12.18
C ALA A 16 2.88 -6.67 -11.92
N VAL A 17 1.90 -7.51 -12.30
CA VAL A 17 0.48 -7.32 -11.96
C VAL A 17 0.29 -7.44 -10.45
N ALA A 18 0.86 -8.47 -9.82
CA ALA A 18 0.81 -8.65 -8.36
C ALA A 18 1.46 -7.48 -7.63
N ALA A 19 2.69 -7.12 -7.98
CA ALA A 19 3.39 -5.97 -7.39
C ALA A 19 2.64 -4.65 -7.59
N PHE A 20 1.93 -4.47 -8.71
CA PHE A 20 1.07 -3.29 -8.93
C PHE A 20 -0.14 -3.26 -7.99
N VAL A 21 -0.76 -4.41 -7.72
CA VAL A 21 -1.91 -4.54 -6.82
C VAL A 21 -1.50 -4.32 -5.36
N ASP A 22 -0.32 -4.83 -4.98
CA ASP A 22 0.22 -4.71 -3.63
C ASP A 22 0.88 -3.35 -3.36
N GLY A 23 1.23 -2.60 -4.42
CA GLY A 23 1.87 -1.28 -4.30
C GLY A 23 3.39 -1.35 -4.11
N GLU A 24 4.00 -2.48 -4.47
CA GLU A 24 5.44 -2.77 -4.27
C GLU A 24 6.31 -2.39 -5.48
N LEU A 25 5.72 -1.76 -6.50
CA LEU A 25 6.48 -1.25 -7.64
C LEU A 25 7.20 0.06 -7.31
N SER A 26 8.41 0.24 -7.83
CA SER A 26 9.08 1.54 -7.83
C SER A 26 8.28 2.57 -8.62
N ASP A 27 8.44 3.86 -8.30
CA ASP A 27 7.66 4.94 -8.93
C ASP A 27 7.72 4.88 -10.48
N SER A 28 8.90 4.65 -11.04
CA SER A 28 9.07 4.57 -12.50
C SER A 28 8.37 3.36 -13.11
N ALA A 29 8.38 2.21 -12.43
CA ALA A 29 7.67 1.01 -12.84
C ALA A 29 6.15 1.17 -12.72
N PHE A 30 5.68 1.82 -11.65
CA PHE A 30 4.27 2.14 -11.44
C PHE A 30 3.71 3.01 -12.57
N HIS A 31 4.39 4.09 -12.94
CA HIS A 31 3.96 4.96 -14.04
C HIS A 31 3.87 4.22 -15.38
N ARG A 32 4.82 3.34 -15.66
CA ARG A 32 4.80 2.50 -16.88
C ARG A 32 3.64 1.51 -16.87
N ALA A 33 3.41 0.85 -15.74
CA ALA A 33 2.29 -0.07 -15.57
C ALA A 33 0.95 0.66 -15.71
N ALA A 34 0.78 1.82 -15.06
CA ALA A 34 -0.42 2.65 -15.17
C ALA A 34 -0.71 3.08 -16.61
N LYS A 35 0.33 3.49 -17.36
CA LYS A 35 0.20 3.82 -18.79
C LYS A 35 -0.24 2.60 -19.61
N HIS A 36 0.31 1.42 -19.31
CA HIS A 36 -0.09 0.19 -19.99
C HIS A 36 -1.55 -0.18 -19.69
N LEU A 37 -1.97 -0.10 -18.42
CA LEU A 37 -3.35 -0.37 -17.99
C LEU A 37 -4.38 0.58 -18.62
N ALA A 38 -3.99 1.81 -18.96
CA ALA A 38 -4.84 2.74 -19.70
C ALA A 38 -5.07 2.29 -21.16
N ALA A 39 -4.09 1.59 -21.75
CA ALA A 39 -4.12 1.16 -23.15
C ALA A 39 -4.54 -0.30 -23.37
N CYS A 40 -4.48 -1.15 -22.34
CA CYS A 40 -4.75 -2.58 -22.41
C CYS A 40 -5.86 -2.99 -21.43
N ASP A 41 -7.01 -3.44 -21.97
CA ASP A 41 -8.15 -3.89 -21.17
C ASP A 41 -7.93 -5.27 -20.53
N GLU A 42 -7.09 -6.12 -21.11
CA GLU A 42 -6.78 -7.46 -20.58
C GLU A 42 -5.99 -7.37 -19.27
N CYS A 43 -4.89 -6.61 -19.28
CA CYS A 43 -4.12 -6.34 -18.06
C CYS A 43 -4.96 -5.63 -16.98
N ARG A 44 -5.92 -4.79 -17.39
CA ARG A 44 -6.87 -4.17 -16.45
C ARG A 44 -7.78 -5.21 -15.79
N ALA A 45 -8.31 -6.14 -16.57
CA ALA A 45 -9.14 -7.23 -16.06
C ALA A 45 -8.36 -8.15 -15.09
N GLU A 46 -7.08 -8.41 -15.37
CA GLU A 46 -6.21 -9.18 -14.47
C GLU A 46 -5.97 -8.47 -13.14
N VAL A 47 -5.62 -7.18 -13.16
CA VAL A 47 -5.49 -6.35 -11.95
C VAL A 47 -6.78 -6.37 -11.13
N ASP A 48 -7.93 -6.21 -11.77
CA ASP A 48 -9.22 -6.24 -11.09
C ASP A 48 -9.55 -7.63 -10.50
N CYS A 49 -9.17 -8.71 -11.19
CA CYS A 49 -9.31 -10.07 -10.68
C CYS A 49 -8.47 -10.28 -9.42
N GLN A 50 -7.19 -9.89 -9.46
CA GLN A 50 -6.30 -9.99 -8.31
C GLN A 50 -6.75 -9.11 -7.14
N ARG A 51 -7.21 -7.87 -7.39
CA ARG A 51 -7.78 -7.00 -6.35
C ARG A 51 -9.00 -7.63 -5.69
N LYS A 52 -9.89 -8.26 -6.46
CA LYS A 52 -11.05 -8.98 -5.92
C LYS A 52 -10.60 -10.16 -5.07
N ALA A 53 -9.61 -10.92 -5.51
CA ALA A 53 -9.05 -12.03 -4.74
C ALA A 53 -8.45 -11.54 -3.41
N ALA A 54 -7.62 -10.51 -3.44
CA ALA A 54 -7.03 -9.89 -2.24
C ALA A 54 -8.10 -9.34 -1.29
N ASN A 55 -9.16 -8.70 -1.83
CA ASN A 55 -10.27 -8.23 -1.02
C ASN A 55 -11.06 -9.37 -0.37
N ARG A 56 -11.30 -10.47 -1.09
CA ARG A 56 -11.97 -11.65 -0.51
C ARG A 56 -11.21 -12.20 0.69
N LEU A 57 -9.88 -12.27 0.61
CA LEU A 57 -9.04 -12.70 1.75
C LEU A 57 -9.17 -11.74 2.94
N ARG A 58 -9.21 -10.42 2.69
CA ARG A 58 -9.38 -9.41 3.74
C ARG A 58 -10.78 -9.45 4.37
N VAL A 59 -11.82 -9.74 3.59
CA VAL A 59 -13.21 -9.79 4.05
C VAL A 59 -13.53 -11.09 4.79
N VAL A 60 -12.93 -12.22 4.41
CA VAL A 60 -13.11 -13.52 5.10
C VAL A 60 -12.49 -13.51 6.51
N GLY A 61 -11.58 -12.57 6.80
CA GLY A 61 -11.67 -11.83 8.05
C GLY A 61 -10.73 -12.23 9.20
N ASP A 62 -10.50 -11.19 10.02
CA ASP A 62 -9.94 -11.16 11.38
C ASP A 62 -10.59 -12.18 12.35
N SER A 63 -11.78 -12.69 12.00
CA SER A 63 -12.58 -13.57 12.85
C SER A 63 -12.15 -15.04 12.77
N ASP A 64 -11.66 -15.49 11.62
CA ASP A 64 -11.20 -16.87 11.41
C ASP A 64 -9.67 -17.00 11.61
N VAL A 65 -8.94 -15.89 11.47
CA VAL A 65 -7.49 -15.83 11.65
C VAL A 65 -7.16 -14.70 12.62
N HIS A 66 -6.96 -15.04 13.89
CA HIS A 66 -6.58 -14.09 14.94
C HIS A 66 -5.19 -14.42 15.50
N ALA A 67 -4.43 -13.38 15.85
CA ALA A 67 -3.13 -13.54 16.51
C ALA A 67 -3.27 -14.17 17.92
N PRO A 68 -2.31 -14.93 18.44
CA PRO A 68 -2.41 -15.41 19.82
C PRO A 68 -2.49 -14.25 20.82
N ALA A 69 -3.34 -14.37 21.85
CA ALA A 69 -3.61 -13.30 22.82
C ALA A 69 -2.33 -12.76 23.50
N SER A 70 -1.35 -13.63 23.76
CA SER A 70 -0.06 -13.25 24.33
C SER A 70 0.77 -12.33 23.42
N LEU A 71 0.63 -12.43 22.09
CA LEU A 71 1.28 -11.50 21.15
C LEU A 71 0.61 -10.12 21.22
N VAL A 72 -0.73 -10.10 21.25
CA VAL A 72 -1.51 -8.86 21.31
C VAL A 72 -1.20 -8.08 22.59
N GLU A 73 -1.15 -8.77 23.73
CA GLU A 73 -0.79 -8.17 25.02
C GLU A 73 0.63 -7.58 25.01
N ARG A 74 1.61 -8.33 24.48
CA ARG A 74 2.98 -7.84 24.34
C ARG A 74 3.09 -6.62 23.42
N LEU A 75 2.39 -6.63 22.28
CA LEU A 75 2.35 -5.49 21.35
C LEU A 75 1.67 -4.26 21.98
N ALA A 76 0.62 -4.46 22.78
CA ALA A 76 -0.05 -3.38 23.50
C ALA A 76 0.87 -2.73 24.56
N GLY A 77 1.70 -3.52 25.24
CA GLY A 77 2.71 -3.02 26.19
C GLY A 77 3.72 -2.08 25.54
N LEU A 78 4.23 -2.41 24.34
CA LEU A 78 5.23 -1.59 23.63
C LEU A 78 4.73 -0.17 23.28
N CYS A 79 3.42 0.02 23.12
CA CYS A 79 2.84 1.34 22.86
C CYS A 79 2.58 2.15 24.13
N ALA A 80 2.59 1.53 25.31
CA ALA A 80 2.38 2.21 26.60
C ALA A 80 3.67 2.83 27.16
N ASP A 81 4.84 2.38 26.69
CA ASP A 81 6.15 2.90 27.07
C ASP A 81 6.59 4.08 26.18
N GLU A 82 5.81 5.16 26.09
CA GLU A 82 6.36 6.49 25.75
C GLU A 82 6.76 7.17 27.07
N PRO A 83 8.02 7.10 27.51
CA PRO A 83 8.44 7.83 28.69
C PRO A 83 8.27 9.32 28.40
N GLY A 84 7.53 9.98 29.31
CA GLY A 84 7.30 11.40 29.32
C GLY A 84 8.60 12.18 29.07
N SER A 85 8.44 13.26 28.33
CA SER A 85 9.40 14.32 28.14
C SER A 85 9.93 14.85 29.48
N ASP A 86 11.07 14.33 29.92
CA ASP A 86 11.90 14.99 30.93
C ASP A 86 12.96 15.80 30.20
N ALA A 87 12.65 17.07 29.98
CA ALA A 87 13.67 18.08 29.73
C ALA A 87 14.58 18.17 30.96
N THR A 88 15.87 17.86 30.82
CA THR A 88 17.03 18.57 31.42
C THR A 88 18.35 17.86 31.06
N GLY A 89 19.31 18.62 30.52
CA GLY A 89 20.74 18.29 30.65
C GLY A 89 21.51 18.21 29.34
N GLY A 90 21.98 19.35 28.83
CA GLY A 90 22.99 19.39 27.77
C GLY A 90 24.35 18.87 28.25
N SER A 91 25.12 18.33 27.33
CA SER A 91 26.59 18.43 27.33
C SER A 91 27.11 18.15 25.93
N ASP A 92 27.85 19.13 25.44
CA ASP A 92 28.57 19.18 24.18
C ASP A 92 29.52 18.00 24.01
N VAL A 93 29.49 17.34 22.85
CA VAL A 93 30.68 16.69 22.28
C VAL A 93 30.79 17.06 20.80
N SER A 94 31.84 17.83 20.51
CA SER A 94 32.29 18.18 19.17
C SER A 94 33.00 16.98 18.53
N GLY A 95 32.59 16.60 17.32
CA GLY A 95 33.21 15.52 16.55
C GLY A 95 32.54 15.27 15.18
N ASP A 96 32.78 16.19 14.24
CA ASP A 96 33.02 15.96 12.81
C ASP A 96 32.02 15.16 11.95
N ARG A 97 31.15 15.97 11.33
CA ARG A 97 30.35 15.83 10.09
C ARG A 97 30.77 14.76 9.07
N PHE A 98 29.94 13.72 8.92
CA PHE A 98 29.57 13.22 7.60
C PHE A 98 28.19 13.80 7.23
N SER A 99 28.19 14.82 6.37
CA SER A 99 26.97 15.45 5.86
C SER A 99 26.27 14.53 4.87
N ALA A 100 25.08 14.03 5.23
CA ALA A 100 24.06 13.60 4.27
C ALA A 100 22.81 14.47 4.46
N PRO A 101 22.28 15.13 3.42
CA PRO A 101 21.15 16.02 3.56
C PRO A 101 19.82 15.26 3.58
N ARG A 102 19.05 15.55 4.64
CA ARG A 102 17.64 15.96 4.63
C ARG A 102 16.63 15.15 3.82
N GLY A 103 15.66 14.58 4.54
CA GLY A 103 14.38 14.19 3.93
C GLY A 103 13.40 13.52 4.88
N ARG A 104 13.07 14.16 6.00
CA ARG A 104 11.92 13.78 6.84
C ARG A 104 10.63 14.20 6.11
N LEU A 105 10.15 13.38 5.19
CA LEU A 105 8.72 13.25 4.88
C LEU A 105 8.28 11.96 5.58
N GLY A 106 7.51 12.01 6.65
CA GLY A 106 6.16 12.54 6.60
C GLY A 106 5.23 11.36 6.32
N ARG A 107 4.89 10.63 7.37
CA ARG A 107 3.83 9.62 7.41
C ARG A 107 2.51 10.28 7.00
N LEU A 108 2.19 10.28 5.70
CA LEU A 108 0.89 10.69 5.14
C LEU A 108 0.56 9.85 3.90
N GLY A 109 0.69 8.51 3.99
CA GLY A 109 0.34 7.60 2.88
C GLY A 109 -1.00 6.87 3.04
N SER A 110 -1.47 6.68 4.28
CA SER A 110 -2.57 5.76 4.59
C SER A 110 -3.96 6.39 4.58
N ALA A 111 -4.08 7.73 4.58
CA ALA A 111 -5.38 8.42 4.56
C ALA A 111 -5.96 8.64 3.15
N LEU A 112 -5.14 8.73 2.09
CA LEU A 112 -5.67 8.93 0.73
C LEU A 112 -6.20 7.64 0.10
N HIS A 113 -5.68 6.46 0.48
CA HIS A 113 -6.16 5.20 -0.07
C HIS A 113 -7.56 4.83 0.44
N SER A 114 -7.95 5.23 1.66
CA SER A 114 -9.29 4.96 2.19
C SER A 114 -10.38 5.85 1.57
N SER A 115 -10.03 7.08 1.17
CA SER A 115 -10.98 8.02 0.57
C SER A 115 -11.38 7.65 -0.86
N VAL A 116 -10.47 7.06 -1.65
CA VAL A 116 -10.78 6.55 -3.00
C VAL A 116 -11.65 5.29 -2.95
N GLN A 117 -11.46 4.43 -1.94
CA GLN A 117 -12.28 3.20 -1.79
C GLN A 117 -13.70 3.50 -1.28
N SER A 118 -13.86 4.48 -0.39
CA SER A 118 -15.17 4.88 0.15
C SER A 118 -16.11 5.44 -0.93
N SER A 119 -15.55 6.06 -1.97
CA SER A 119 -16.31 6.68 -3.06
C SER A 119 -16.92 5.67 -4.03
N LEU A 120 -16.30 4.48 -4.18
CA LEU A 120 -16.80 3.40 -5.03
C LEU A 120 -17.83 2.50 -4.33
N GLY A 121 -17.90 2.52 -2.99
CA GLY A 121 -18.91 1.81 -2.21
C GLY A 121 -20.30 2.47 -2.22
N ALA A 122 -20.36 3.79 -2.43
CA ALA A 122 -21.62 4.55 -2.36
C ALA A 122 -22.52 4.41 -3.59
N LEU A 123 -21.97 4.09 -4.77
CA LEU A 123 -22.76 3.96 -6.01
C LEU A 123 -23.48 2.60 -6.15
N LYS A 124 -23.18 1.62 -5.29
CA LYS A 124 -23.73 0.25 -5.44
C LYS A 124 -25.05 -0.01 -4.69
N ARG A 125 -25.63 1.00 -4.02
CA ARG A 125 -26.93 0.92 -3.33
C ARG A 125 -28.02 1.76 -4.01
N ARG A 126 -28.15 1.70 -5.34
CA ARG A 126 -29.32 2.19 -6.09
C ARG A 126 -29.51 1.37 -7.37
N GLY A 127 -29.79 0.10 -7.19
CA GLY A 127 -30.01 -0.84 -8.28
C GLY A 127 -30.62 -2.16 -7.79
N GLU A 128 -31.59 -2.05 -6.89
CA GLU A 128 -32.66 -3.04 -6.69
C GLU A 128 -33.99 -2.31 -6.82
#